data_AF-A0A523ZZX2-F1
#
_entry.id   AF-A0A523ZZX2-F1
#
_cell.length_a   1.000
_cell.length_b   1.000
_cell.length_c   1.000
_cell.angle_alpha   90.00
_cell.angle_beta   90.00
_cell.angle_gamma   90.00
#
_symmetry.space_group_name_H-M   'P 1'
#
loop_
_entity.id
_entity.type
_entity.pdbx_description
1 polymer ?
#
loop_
_entity_poly.entity_id
_entity_poly.type
_entity_poly.pdbx_seq_one_letter_code
_entity_poly.pdbx_strand_id
1 'polypeptide(L)'
;MSINYRKAIENEVEDIISRSDVPEDYAHAKSVKEWVLKFRPDADWALQIAAFAHDVERALPKRKVIRSKFYDYNDFKNAHALSSAEVIQEIMDKYPLSRKVKNKILSLI
;
A
#
# COMPACT_ATOMS: atom_id res chain seq x y z
N MET A 1 -7.42 26.80 -2.46
CA MET A 1 -7.63 25.51 -3.15
C MET A 1 -7.58 24.42 -2.10
N SER A 2 -8.63 23.59 -1.94
CA SER A 2 -8.53 22.43 -1.04
C SER A 2 -7.75 21.33 -1.77
N ILE A 3 -6.59 20.94 -1.24
CA ILE A 3 -5.87 19.78 -1.75
C ILE A 3 -6.76 18.54 -1.56
N ASN A 4 -7.02 17.80 -2.64
CA ASN A 4 -7.64 16.49 -2.53
C ASN A 4 -6.58 15.51 -1.97
N TYR A 5 -6.51 15.42 -0.64
CA TYR A 5 -5.51 14.62 0.06
C TYR A 5 -5.57 13.13 -0.31
N ARG A 6 -6.74 12.60 -0.71
CA ARG A 6 -6.86 11.21 -1.18
C ARG A 6 -6.05 10.98 -2.44
N LYS A 7 -6.17 11.89 -3.40
CA LYS A 7 -5.41 11.83 -4.65
C LYS A 7 -3.93 12.09 -4.42
N ALA A 8 -3.59 12.99 -3.48
CA ALA A 8 -2.20 13.25 -3.11
C ALA A 8 -1.51 12.01 -2.50
N ILE A 9 -2.21 11.28 -1.61
CA ILE A 9 -1.72 10.01 -1.05
C ILE A 9 -1.56 8.94 -2.13
N GLU A 10 -2.55 8.79 -3.02
CA GLU A 10 -2.47 7.86 -4.16
C GLU A 10 -1.25 8.16 -5.04
N ASN A 11 -0.99 9.43 -5.32
CA ASN A 11 0.15 9.84 -6.13
C ASN A 11 1.48 9.57 -5.40
N GLU A 12 1.58 9.80 -4.08
CA GLU A 12 2.79 9.45 -3.32
C GLU A 12 3.06 7.94 -3.31
N VAL A 13 2.03 7.11 -3.16
CA VAL A 13 2.16 5.66 -3.26
C VAL A 13 2.60 5.27 -4.67
N GLU A 14 1.98 5.84 -5.70
CA GLU A 14 2.35 5.59 -7.10
C GLU A 14 3.80 6.01 -7.42
N ASP A 15 4.24 7.17 -6.91
CA ASP A 15 5.60 7.68 -7.06
C ASP A 15 6.64 6.76 -6.40
N ILE A 16 6.29 6.08 -5.31
CA ILE A 16 7.15 5.09 -4.66
C ILE A 16 7.19 3.80 -5.50
N ILE A 17 6.03 3.22 -5.79
CA ILE A 17 5.94 1.91 -6.46
C ILE A 17 6.53 1.96 -7.88
N SER A 18 6.34 3.07 -8.59
CA SER A 18 6.89 3.28 -9.94
C SER A 18 8.42 3.32 -10.00
N ARG A 19 9.09 3.50 -8.85
CA ARG A 19 10.55 3.47 -8.71
C ARG A 19 11.09 2.11 -8.27
N SER A 20 10.24 1.07 -8.18
CA SER A 20 10.74 -0.28 -7.88
C SER A 20 11.73 -0.72 -8.95
N ASP A 21 12.83 -1.36 -8.52
CA ASP A 21 13.78 -2.01 -9.41
C ASP A 21 13.18 -3.28 -10.07
N VAL A 22 12.01 -3.74 -9.59
CA VAL A 22 11.27 -4.88 -10.15
C VAL A 22 10.10 -4.35 -10.98
N PRO A 23 10.15 -4.45 -12.33
CA PRO A 23 9.12 -3.90 -13.21
C PRO A 23 7.70 -4.39 -12.90
N GLU A 24 7.58 -5.62 -12.41
CA GLU A 24 6.32 -6.28 -12.11
C GLU A 24 5.61 -5.67 -10.90
N ASP A 25 6.31 -5.02 -9.96
CA ASP A 25 5.70 -4.50 -8.73
C ASP A 25 4.64 -3.42 -9.03
N TYR A 26 4.94 -2.51 -9.96
CA TYR A 26 3.99 -1.46 -10.34
C TYR A 26 2.80 -2.00 -11.14
N ALA A 27 3.04 -2.95 -12.04
CA ALA A 27 1.98 -3.61 -12.77
C ALA A 27 1.06 -4.41 -11.81
N HIS A 28 1.65 -5.15 -10.88
CA HIS A 28 0.94 -5.92 -9.84
C HIS A 28 0.05 -5.01 -8.99
N ALA A 29 0.60 -3.93 -8.41
CA ALA A 29 -0.17 -2.99 -7.59
C ALA A 29 -1.40 -2.44 -8.33
N LYS A 30 -1.23 -2.03 -9.60
CA LYS A 30 -2.33 -1.55 -10.44
C LYS A 30 -3.36 -2.64 -10.73
N SER A 31 -2.90 -3.82 -11.16
CA SER A 31 -3.80 -4.95 -11.46
C SER A 31 -4.60 -5.41 -10.24
N VAL A 32 -4.02 -5.41 -9.03
CA VAL A 32 -4.75 -5.76 -7.81
C VAL A 32 -5.86 -4.74 -7.52
N LYS A 33 -5.59 -3.44 -7.62
CA LYS A 33 -6.63 -2.40 -7.49
C LYS A 33 -7.72 -2.54 -8.56
N GLU A 34 -7.35 -2.84 -9.81
CA GLU A 34 -8.30 -3.08 -10.89
C GLU A 34 -9.19 -4.30 -10.62
N TRP A 35 -8.63 -5.40 -10.13
CA TRP A 35 -9.40 -6.59 -9.75
C TRP A 35 -10.36 -6.30 -8.60
N VAL A 36 -9.92 -5.55 -7.59
CA VAL A 36 -10.81 -5.08 -6.51
C VAL A 36 -12.00 -4.32 -7.07
N LEU A 37 -11.78 -3.40 -8.02
CA LEU A 37 -12.87 -2.64 -8.66
C LEU A 37 -13.75 -3.49 -9.58
N LYS A 38 -13.20 -4.54 -10.21
CA LYS A 38 -13.98 -5.50 -11.02
C LYS A 38 -14.91 -6.35 -10.15
N PHE A 39 -14.41 -6.88 -9.03
CA PHE A 39 -15.21 -7.71 -8.12
C PHE A 39 -16.14 -6.89 -7.23
N ARG A 40 -15.72 -5.67 -6.89
CA ARG A 40 -16.45 -4.77 -6.00
C ARG A 40 -16.42 -3.34 -6.57
N PRO A 41 -17.31 -3.01 -7.52
CA PRO A 41 -17.37 -1.67 -8.13
C PRO A 41 -17.66 -0.55 -7.14
N ASP A 42 -18.30 -0.86 -6.00
CA ASP A 42 -18.58 0.06 -4.89
C ASP A 42 -17.45 0.13 -3.85
N ALA A 43 -16.28 -0.48 -4.10
CA ALA A 43 -15.16 -0.49 -3.18
C ALA A 43 -14.82 0.94 -2.74
N ASP A 44 -14.89 1.20 -1.44
CA ASP A 44 -14.56 2.51 -0.93
C ASP A 44 -13.07 2.81 -1.09
N TRP A 45 -12.74 4.09 -0.93
CA TRP A 45 -11.37 4.57 -1.10
C TRP A 45 -10.35 3.84 -0.20
N ALA A 46 -10.75 3.43 1.01
CA ALA A 46 -9.84 2.74 1.93
C ALA A 46 -9.45 1.36 1.40
N LEU A 47 -10.40 0.60 0.85
CA LEU A 47 -10.12 -0.68 0.21
C LEU A 47 -9.27 -0.50 -1.05
N GLN A 48 -9.57 0.52 -1.86
CA GLN A 48 -8.81 0.78 -3.09
C GLN A 48 -7.35 1.15 -2.81
N ILE A 49 -7.08 2.03 -1.83
CA ILE A 49 -5.71 2.45 -1.50
C ILE A 49 -4.94 1.33 -0.78
N ALA A 50 -5.60 0.56 0.10
CA ALA A 50 -4.97 -0.61 0.72
C ALA A 50 -4.54 -1.63 -0.34
N ALA A 51 -5.42 -1.94 -1.30
CA ALA A 51 -5.09 -2.83 -2.41
C ALA A 51 -3.90 -2.32 -3.26
N PHE A 52 -3.86 -1.01 -3.52
CA PHE A 52 -2.77 -0.41 -4.30
C PHE A 52 -1.44 -0.37 -3.53
N ALA A 53 -1.48 -0.22 -2.21
CA ALA A 53 -0.29 -0.04 -1.37
C ALA A 53 0.14 -1.30 -0.59
N HIS A 54 -0.58 -2.42 -0.69
CA HIS A 54 -0.33 -3.60 0.17
C HIS A 54 1.09 -4.18 0.07
N ASP A 55 1.76 -3.96 -1.07
CA ASP A 55 3.13 -4.39 -1.34
C ASP A 55 4.09 -3.19 -1.54
N VAL A 56 3.73 -1.98 -1.09
CA VAL A 56 4.50 -0.74 -1.34
C VAL A 56 5.95 -0.81 -0.85
N GLU A 57 6.21 -1.60 0.20
CA GLU A 57 7.55 -1.80 0.76
C GLU A 57 8.54 -2.42 -0.24
N ARG A 58 8.04 -3.17 -1.24
CA ARG A 58 8.90 -3.84 -2.24
C ARG A 58 9.73 -2.87 -3.07
N ALA A 59 9.21 -1.66 -3.25
CA ALA A 59 9.85 -0.58 -3.99
C ALA A 59 10.87 0.20 -3.15
N LEU A 60 11.05 -0.15 -1.87
CA LEU A 60 11.94 0.54 -0.94
C LEU A 60 13.04 -0.43 -0.46
N PRO A 61 14.24 -0.45 -1.09
CA PRO A 61 15.28 -1.45 -0.80
C PRO A 61 15.69 -1.55 0.69
N LYS A 62 15.62 -0.44 1.43
CA LYS A 62 15.94 -0.41 2.88
C LYS A 62 14.85 -0.99 3.77
N ARG A 63 13.60 -1.05 3.28
CA ARG A 63 12.43 -1.57 4.01
C ARG A 63 11.97 -2.94 3.51
N LYS A 64 12.46 -3.34 2.33
CA LYS A 64 12.12 -4.59 1.67
C LYS A 64 12.32 -5.80 2.59
N VAL A 65 11.23 -6.50 2.90
CA VAL A 65 11.25 -7.73 3.69
C VAL A 65 11.72 -8.88 2.81
N ILE A 66 12.83 -9.50 3.21
CA ILE A 66 13.50 -10.54 2.39
C ILE A 66 13.02 -11.92 2.82
N ARG A 67 12.26 -12.62 1.95
CA ARG A 67 11.69 -13.96 2.21
C ARG A 67 12.70 -14.97 2.75
N SER A 68 13.93 -14.98 2.24
CA SER A 68 14.97 -15.95 2.66
C SER A 68 15.48 -15.74 4.09
N LYS A 69 15.15 -14.62 4.74
CA LYS A 69 15.47 -14.37 6.16
C LYS A 69 14.46 -14.98 7.14
N PHE A 70 13.39 -15.58 6.64
CA PHE A 70 12.33 -16.16 7.45
C PHE A 70 12.27 -17.67 7.24
N TYR A 71 12.15 -18.41 8.33
CA TYR A 71 11.91 -19.85 8.28
C TYR A 71 10.45 -20.12 7.88
N ASP A 72 9.52 -19.53 8.62
CA ASP A 72 8.08 -19.69 8.40
C ASP A 72 7.54 -18.70 7.35
N TYR A 73 6.58 -19.17 6.55
CA TYR A 73 5.97 -18.37 5.49
C TYR A 73 4.99 -17.32 6.04
N ASN A 74 4.25 -17.64 7.10
CA ASN A 74 3.32 -16.70 7.72
C ASN A 74 4.08 -15.58 8.44
N ASP A 75 5.19 -15.89 9.10
CA ASP A 75 6.07 -14.87 9.70
C ASP A 75 6.57 -13.89 8.65
N PHE A 76 7.00 -14.39 7.48
CA PHE A 76 7.36 -13.55 6.34
C PHE A 76 6.17 -12.67 5.89
N LYS A 77 4.99 -13.26 5.70
CA LYS A 77 3.79 -12.52 5.26
C LYS A 77 3.36 -11.46 6.27
N ASN A 78 3.47 -11.74 7.57
CA ASN A 78 3.17 -10.80 8.64
C ASN A 78 4.16 -9.63 8.65
N ALA A 79 5.47 -9.92 8.55
CA ALA A 79 6.49 -8.88 8.48
C ALA A 79 6.35 -8.02 7.22
N HIS A 80 6.03 -8.65 6.09
CA HIS A 80 5.75 -8.00 4.81
C HIS A 80 4.56 -7.02 4.89
N ALA A 81 3.42 -7.48 5.42
CA ALA A 81 2.24 -6.65 5.61
C ALA A 81 2.52 -5.48 6.58
N LEU A 82 3.22 -5.74 7.69
CA LEU A 82 3.60 -4.72 8.66
C LEU A 82 4.48 -3.63 8.03
N SER A 83 5.51 -4.02 7.26
CA SER A 83 6.40 -3.07 6.58
C SER A 83 5.63 -2.17 5.60
N SER A 84 4.74 -2.74 4.79
CA SER A 84 3.86 -1.96 3.90
C SER A 84 2.91 -1.04 4.67
N ALA A 85 2.34 -1.51 5.78
CA ALA A 85 1.44 -0.73 6.64
C ALA A 85 2.17 0.49 7.26
N GLU A 86 3.41 0.31 7.72
CA GLU A 86 4.26 1.39 8.23
C GLU A 86 4.54 2.45 7.15
N VAL A 87 4.86 2.02 5.92
CA VAL A 87 5.11 2.94 4.80
C VAL A 87 3.87 3.78 4.48
N ILE A 88 2.69 3.17 4.33
CA ILE A 88 1.49 3.95 4.04
C ILE A 88 1.07 4.81 5.23
N GLN A 89 1.31 4.37 6.47
CA GLN A 89 1.03 5.17 7.66
C GLN A 89 1.83 6.48 7.63
N GLU A 90 3.12 6.42 7.35
CA GLU A 90 3.98 7.60 7.21
C GLU A 90 3.49 8.55 6.11
N ILE A 91 2.97 8.04 5.00
CA ILE A 91 2.37 8.87 3.94
C ILE A 91 1.08 9.53 4.47
N MET A 92 0.17 8.75 5.05
CA MET A 92 -1.12 9.24 5.57
C MET A 92 -0.97 10.25 6.71
N ASP A 93 0.12 10.18 7.48
CA ASP A 93 0.41 11.10 8.58
C ASP A 93 0.79 12.52 8.11
N LYS A 94 1.14 12.69 6.84
CA LYS A 94 1.33 14.01 6.21
C LYS A 94 0.02 14.74 5.91
N TYR A 95 -1.13 14.05 6.00
CA TYR A 95 -2.43 14.55 5.55
C TYR A 95 -3.48 14.55 6.68
N PRO A 96 -4.49 15.45 6.60
CA PRO A 96 -5.55 15.56 7.61
C PRO A 96 -6.61 14.45 7.50
N LEU A 97 -6.17 13.19 7.52
CA LEU A 97 -7.04 12.00 7.52
C LEU A 97 -7.51 11.69 8.94
N SER A 98 -8.80 11.40 9.09
CA SER A 98 -9.34 10.93 10.37
C SER A 98 -8.70 9.59 10.78
N ARG A 99 -8.51 9.40 12.09
CA ARG A 99 -8.00 8.15 12.66
C ARG A 99 -8.83 6.93 12.23
N LYS A 100 -10.15 7.09 12.10
CA LYS A 100 -11.06 6.04 11.63
C LYS A 100 -10.69 5.54 10.23
N VAL A 101 -10.38 6.46 9.32
CA VAL A 101 -9.99 6.10 7.94
C VAL A 101 -8.59 5.48 7.91
N LYS A 102 -7.62 6.05 8.65
CA LYS A 102 -6.27 5.47 8.76
C LYS A 102 -6.31 4.03 9.28
N ASN A 103 -6.99 3.80 10.39
CA ASN A 103 -7.12 2.46 10.98
C ASN A 103 -7.78 1.47 10.02
N LYS A 104 -8.79 1.91 9.26
CA LYS A 104 -9.44 1.06 8.26
C LYS A 104 -8.45 0.65 7.16
N ILE A 105 -7.67 1.59 6.63
CA ILE A 105 -6.66 1.28 5.60
C ILE A 105 -5.62 0.31 6.15
N LEU A 106 -5.09 0.56 7.34
CA LEU A 106 -4.07 -0.28 7.97
C LEU A 106 -4.58 -1.69 8.29
N SER A 107 -5.87 -1.85 8.62
CA SER A 107 -6.46 -3.17 8.84
C SER A 107 -6.69 -4.00 7.57
N LEU A 108 -6.51 -3.42 6.40
CA LEU A 108 -6.73 -4.04 5.08
C LEU A 108 -5.42 -4.38 4.36
N ILE A 109 -4.27 -4.06 4.96
CA ILE A 109 -2.92 -4.40 4.49
C ILE A 109 -2.42 -5.59 5.31
#